data_AF-A0A5B2TBU6-F1
#
_entry.id   AF-A0A5B2TBU6-F1
#
_cell.length_a   1.000
_cell.length_b   1.000
_cell.length_c   1.000
_cell.angle_alpha   90.00
_cell.angle_beta   90.00
_cell.angle_gamma   90.00
#
_symmetry.space_group_name_H-M   'P 1'
#
loop_
_entity.id
_entity.type
_entity.pdbx_description
1 polymer ?
#
loop_
_entity_poly.entity_id
_entity_poly.type
_entity_poly.pdbx_seq_one_letter_code
_entity_poly.pdbx_strand_id
1 'polypeptide(L)'
;MIKHGLWFANNRQRVFDYEEFLGRRVELVRGANGSVDWKDVTSTKWIADNGKALYPRELQVCLVLWPKTIAAGTAFSQAASGAYNAYWETMLKNLISGLPGDYLIYLSPLYEGNANWFPHSFNKTYEAQAKVVFQEFGKVMKRISSRFRMIINFAEWNSDRSASFVGVFPGKEYCNDFGINLYCKDEYQGSDPGGMLDDLLNSKMGLNRMLREAQQLGVTGLWIPEWGVRPYSKNETPRERIDLTKVVQGIGDKIIQHRIHWLWWDGRGSNEAYIGPIGKGGFPKLNAAIKALDARVRQANSGQGSAPALPPVTPSPTPTPTPQPTPTAPADPALDLLAVIHEAAFAARDKHPEPANATLRQVEHTAWAARAKAGSVAGAAPADAEAPIPALARIYAAVRQGSGWDAEASRLAAAWLERALPILTEAGAVPSDPEEPVDPDPEQPDNSEEVAALKRQVTTLQAELAARNAALDAANGRLAAIQAASQALQAALA
;
A
#
# COMPACT_ATOMS: atom_id res chain seq x y z
N MET A 1 -22.21 -17.33 9.03
CA MET A 1 -22.79 -15.98 9.19
C MET A 1 -21.80 -14.97 8.63
N ILE A 2 -22.24 -14.00 7.84
CA ILE A 2 -21.45 -12.85 7.39
C ILE A 2 -21.31 -11.89 8.58
N LYS A 3 -20.12 -11.34 8.81
CA LYS A 3 -19.85 -10.40 9.91
C LYS A 3 -19.59 -9.03 9.32
N HIS A 4 -20.20 -8.00 9.92
CA HIS A 4 -19.95 -6.60 9.60
C HIS A 4 -19.20 -5.97 10.78
N GLY A 5 -18.09 -5.30 10.48
CA GLY A 5 -17.29 -4.59 11.46
C GLY A 5 -16.89 -3.18 11.07
N LEU A 6 -16.08 -2.57 11.94
CA LEU A 6 -15.49 -1.25 11.73
C LEU A 6 -13.98 -1.29 12.02
N TRP A 7 -13.19 -0.64 11.17
CA TRP A 7 -11.84 -0.20 11.51
C TRP A 7 -11.91 0.95 12.51
N PHE A 8 -11.63 0.70 13.78
CA PHE A 8 -11.84 1.71 14.82
C PHE A 8 -10.62 2.61 15.05
N ALA A 9 -9.51 2.35 14.34
CA ALA A 9 -8.19 2.97 14.54
C ALA A 9 -7.88 3.21 16.03
N ASN A 10 -8.17 2.18 16.85
CA ASN A 10 -7.81 2.18 18.26
C ASN A 10 -8.60 3.16 19.13
N ASN A 11 -9.68 3.75 18.60
CA ASN A 11 -10.58 4.63 19.34
C ASN A 11 -11.98 4.02 19.44
N ARG A 12 -12.33 3.51 20.63
CA ARG A 12 -13.62 2.86 20.90
C ARG A 12 -14.84 3.77 20.63
N GLN A 13 -14.70 5.09 20.77
CA GLN A 13 -15.80 6.02 20.54
C GLN A 13 -16.30 5.94 19.10
N ARG A 14 -15.39 5.70 18.15
CA ARG A 14 -15.77 5.53 16.74
C ARG A 14 -16.65 4.32 16.49
N VAL A 15 -16.45 3.24 17.27
CA VAL A 15 -17.33 2.08 17.20
C VAL A 15 -18.73 2.47 17.64
N PHE A 16 -18.87 3.18 18.77
CA PHE A 16 -20.17 3.62 19.25
C PHE A 16 -20.85 4.60 18.28
N ASP A 17 -20.12 5.56 17.73
CA ASP A 17 -20.65 6.50 16.74
C ASP A 17 -21.13 5.79 15.48
N TYR A 18 -20.39 4.77 15.02
CA TYR A 18 -20.77 3.96 13.87
C TYR A 18 -21.98 3.07 14.14
N GLU A 19 -22.07 2.50 15.34
CA GLU A 19 -23.21 1.70 15.77
C GLU A 19 -24.49 2.54 15.94
N GLU A 20 -24.36 3.76 16.46
CA GLU A 20 -25.44 4.76 16.48
C GLU A 20 -25.89 5.07 15.05
N PHE A 21 -24.94 5.30 14.14
CA PHE A 21 -25.25 5.48 12.73
C PHE A 21 -26.01 4.28 12.16
N LEU A 22 -25.54 3.05 12.35
CA LEU A 22 -26.19 1.84 11.84
C LEU A 22 -27.52 1.53 12.52
N GLY A 23 -27.74 2.04 13.75
CA GLY A 23 -28.86 1.68 14.61
C GLY A 23 -28.72 0.29 15.23
N ARG A 24 -27.50 -0.27 15.28
CA ARG A 24 -27.21 -1.60 15.86
C ARG A 24 -25.73 -1.75 16.19
N ARG A 25 -25.42 -2.75 17.02
CA ARG A 25 -24.03 -3.16 17.27
C ARG A 25 -23.42 -3.87 16.07
N VAL A 26 -22.13 -3.67 15.82
CA VAL A 26 -21.34 -4.45 14.85
C VAL A 26 -20.85 -5.77 15.48
N GLU A 27 -20.58 -6.78 14.66
CA GLU A 27 -20.09 -8.08 15.14
C GLU A 27 -18.58 -8.08 15.43
N LEU A 28 -17.85 -7.18 14.78
CA LEU A 28 -16.40 -7.21 14.70
C LEU A 28 -15.80 -5.80 14.76
N VAL A 29 -14.63 -5.68 15.36
CA VAL A 29 -13.84 -4.43 15.33
C VAL A 29 -12.41 -4.73 14.89
N ARG A 30 -11.76 -3.80 14.18
CA ARG A 30 -10.37 -3.95 13.71
C ARG A 30 -9.44 -2.85 14.17
N GLY A 31 -8.31 -3.26 14.73
CA GLY A 31 -7.20 -2.39 15.13
C GLY A 31 -5.87 -2.84 14.53
N ALA A 32 -4.79 -2.15 14.87
CA ALA A 32 -3.43 -2.45 14.40
C ALA A 32 -2.41 -2.24 15.51
N ASN A 33 -1.37 -3.08 15.60
CA ASN A 33 -0.23 -2.79 16.48
C ASN A 33 0.68 -1.70 15.88
N GLY A 34 1.64 -1.24 16.68
CA GLY A 34 2.66 -0.30 16.23
C GLY A 34 3.82 -0.98 15.52
N SER A 35 4.77 -0.18 15.03
CA SER A 35 5.87 -0.62 14.16
C SER A 35 7.21 0.08 14.44
N VAL A 36 7.30 0.92 15.47
CA VAL A 36 8.49 1.75 15.70
C VAL A 36 9.70 0.90 16.13
N ASP A 37 9.51 0.07 17.15
CA ASP A 37 10.52 -0.80 17.75
C ASP A 37 9.86 -2.09 18.28
N TRP A 38 10.65 -2.99 18.88
CA TRP A 38 10.11 -4.24 19.42
C TRP A 38 9.16 -4.02 20.60
N LYS A 39 9.35 -2.95 21.38
CA LYS A 39 8.43 -2.60 22.47
C LYS A 39 7.07 -2.23 21.90
N ASP A 40 7.04 -1.45 20.82
CA ASP A 40 5.82 -1.04 20.13
C ASP A 40 5.12 -2.23 19.43
N VAL A 41 5.88 -3.06 18.69
CA VAL A 41 5.37 -4.26 18.03
C VAL A 41 4.72 -5.23 19.03
N THR A 42 5.35 -5.43 20.19
CA THR A 42 4.85 -6.35 21.23
C THR A 42 3.83 -5.73 22.18
N SER A 43 3.64 -4.40 22.13
CA SER A 43 2.68 -3.66 22.96
C SER A 43 1.27 -3.77 22.37
N THR A 44 0.70 -4.98 22.35
CA THR A 44 -0.71 -5.22 21.95
C THR A 44 -1.69 -5.10 23.11
N LYS A 45 -1.20 -4.87 24.33
CA LYS A 45 -2.03 -4.74 25.53
C LYS A 45 -3.08 -3.63 25.37
N TRP A 46 -2.73 -2.50 24.79
CA TRP A 46 -3.68 -1.41 24.61
C TRP A 46 -4.79 -1.76 23.60
N ILE A 47 -4.52 -2.60 22.58
CA ILE A 47 -5.55 -3.13 21.66
C ILE A 47 -6.53 -3.97 22.47
N ALA A 48 -6.00 -4.85 23.32
CA ALA A 48 -6.78 -5.71 24.18
C ALA A 48 -7.62 -4.89 25.19
N ASP A 49 -7.04 -3.87 25.82
CA ASP A 49 -7.72 -3.01 26.79
C ASP A 49 -8.86 -2.20 26.14
N ASN A 50 -8.65 -1.68 24.92
CA ASN A 50 -9.73 -1.05 24.15
C ASN A 50 -10.79 -2.06 23.69
N GLY A 51 -10.36 -3.23 23.24
CA GLY A 51 -11.23 -4.33 22.81
C GLY A 51 -12.09 -4.89 23.95
N LYS A 52 -11.58 -4.90 25.18
CA LYS A 52 -12.31 -5.36 26.36
C LYS A 52 -13.59 -4.57 26.60
N ALA A 53 -13.55 -3.25 26.43
CA ALA A 53 -14.74 -2.40 26.54
C ALA A 53 -15.74 -2.63 25.41
N LEU A 54 -15.30 -3.25 24.32
CA LEU A 54 -16.10 -3.57 23.14
C LEU A 54 -16.60 -5.03 23.16
N TYR A 55 -16.37 -5.79 24.22
CA TYR A 55 -16.93 -7.13 24.39
C TYR A 55 -18.48 -7.07 24.46
N PRO A 56 -19.23 -8.05 23.91
CA PRO A 56 -18.80 -9.28 23.22
C PRO A 56 -18.64 -9.15 21.69
N ARG A 57 -17.71 -8.35 21.21
CA ARG A 57 -17.34 -8.31 19.78
C ARG A 57 -16.11 -9.15 19.53
N GLU A 58 -16.03 -9.76 18.35
CA GLU A 58 -14.79 -10.35 17.89
C GLU A 58 -13.80 -9.26 17.50
N LEU A 59 -12.51 -9.60 17.51
CA LEU A 59 -11.43 -8.68 17.21
C LEU A 59 -10.67 -9.16 15.99
N GLN A 60 -10.44 -8.25 15.04
CA GLN A 60 -9.41 -8.40 14.03
C GLN A 60 -8.22 -7.48 14.34
N VAL A 61 -7.00 -7.95 14.14
CA VAL A 61 -5.78 -7.18 14.39
C VAL A 61 -4.85 -7.23 13.18
N CYS A 62 -4.53 -6.08 12.62
CA CYS A 62 -3.37 -5.91 11.74
C CYS A 62 -2.10 -6.04 12.53
N LEU A 63 -1.21 -6.92 12.09
CA LEU A 63 0.06 -7.12 12.75
C LEU A 63 1.22 -6.78 11.83
N VAL A 64 1.96 -5.76 12.23
CA VAL A 64 3.36 -5.60 11.85
C VAL A 64 4.17 -6.59 12.69
N LEU A 65 4.98 -7.41 12.02
CA LEU A 65 5.72 -8.51 12.68
C LEU A 65 7.15 -8.14 13.09
N TRP A 66 7.65 -6.96 12.69
CA TRP A 66 8.96 -6.47 13.06
C TRP A 66 9.04 -4.93 12.98
N PRO A 67 10.01 -4.31 13.67
CA PRO A 67 10.23 -2.86 13.59
C PRO A 67 10.52 -2.37 12.18
N LYS A 68 10.03 -1.17 11.85
CA LYS A 68 10.29 -0.52 10.55
C LYS A 68 11.77 -0.19 10.31
N THR A 69 12.60 -0.21 11.35
CA THR A 69 14.04 0.01 11.28
C THR A 69 14.81 -1.19 10.71
N ILE A 70 14.17 -2.36 10.58
CA ILE A 70 14.77 -3.54 9.96
C ILE A 70 14.39 -3.58 8.48
N ALA A 71 15.40 -3.57 7.61
CA ALA A 71 15.20 -3.67 6.16
C ALA A 71 14.45 -4.97 5.78
N ALA A 72 13.51 -4.88 4.84
CA ALA A 72 12.60 -5.98 4.50
C ALA A 72 13.33 -7.30 4.18
N GLY A 73 14.39 -7.28 3.37
CA GLY A 73 15.13 -8.50 3.01
C GLY A 73 15.77 -9.21 4.21
N THR A 74 16.38 -8.44 5.12
CA THR A 74 16.93 -8.95 6.40
C THR A 74 15.81 -9.44 7.31
N ALA A 75 14.71 -8.71 7.37
CA ALA A 75 13.58 -9.09 8.22
C ALA A 75 12.95 -10.41 7.79
N PHE A 76 12.74 -10.64 6.49
CA PHE A 76 12.18 -11.89 5.98
C PHE A 76 13.07 -13.10 6.27
N SER A 77 14.38 -13.00 6.07
CA SER A 77 15.29 -14.12 6.33
C SER A 77 15.38 -14.45 7.82
N GLN A 78 15.45 -13.44 8.70
CA GLN A 78 15.46 -13.62 10.16
C GLN A 78 14.12 -14.13 10.69
N ALA A 79 13.00 -13.61 10.17
CA ALA A 79 11.67 -14.08 10.54
C ALA A 79 11.45 -15.53 10.10
N ALA A 80 11.88 -15.90 8.88
CA ALA A 80 11.75 -17.25 8.34
C ALA A 80 12.61 -18.28 9.09
N SER A 81 13.71 -17.87 9.71
CA SER A 81 14.53 -18.74 10.58
C SER A 81 14.01 -18.83 12.01
N GLY A 82 12.91 -18.15 12.34
CA GLY A 82 12.29 -18.16 13.66
C GLY A 82 12.94 -17.20 14.67
N ALA A 83 13.85 -16.31 14.25
CA ALA A 83 14.54 -15.39 15.15
C ALA A 83 13.59 -14.43 15.89
N TYR A 84 12.38 -14.22 15.37
CA TYR A 84 11.38 -13.34 15.97
C TYR A 84 10.31 -14.05 16.80
N ASN A 85 10.37 -15.38 16.92
CA ASN A 85 9.33 -16.18 17.57
C ASN A 85 9.07 -15.75 19.03
N ALA A 86 10.10 -15.37 19.79
CA ALA A 86 9.94 -14.90 21.17
C ALA A 86 9.18 -13.56 21.27
N TYR A 87 9.41 -12.65 20.32
CA TYR A 87 8.68 -11.37 20.25
C TYR A 87 7.22 -11.61 19.89
N TRP A 88 6.95 -12.45 18.90
CA TRP A 88 5.58 -12.80 18.52
C TRP A 88 4.85 -13.52 19.65
N GLU A 89 5.53 -14.38 20.40
CA GLU A 89 4.95 -15.05 21.55
C GLU A 89 4.54 -14.05 22.63
N THR A 90 5.40 -13.07 22.92
CA THR A 90 5.11 -11.97 23.86
C THR A 90 3.92 -11.13 23.38
N MET A 91 3.92 -10.74 22.10
CA MET A 91 2.85 -10.00 21.46
C MET A 91 1.49 -10.71 21.56
N LEU A 92 1.46 -12.02 21.30
CA LEU A 92 0.23 -12.82 21.33
C LEU A 92 -0.26 -13.08 22.75
N LYS A 93 0.66 -13.31 23.71
CA LYS A 93 0.34 -13.42 25.14
C LYS A 93 -0.25 -12.12 25.68
N ASN A 94 0.33 -10.98 25.31
CA ASN A 94 -0.20 -9.66 25.67
C ASN A 94 -1.62 -9.47 25.12
N LEU A 95 -1.84 -9.81 23.85
CA LEU A 95 -3.15 -9.67 23.21
C LEU A 95 -4.22 -10.55 23.87
N ILE A 96 -3.93 -11.83 24.11
CA ILE A 96 -4.92 -12.75 24.68
C ILE A 96 -5.22 -12.44 26.15
N SER A 97 -4.22 -11.99 26.92
CA SER A 97 -4.38 -11.70 28.36
C SER A 97 -5.36 -10.57 28.65
N GLY A 98 -5.52 -9.61 27.73
CA GLY A 98 -6.45 -8.48 27.91
C GLY A 98 -7.86 -8.73 27.38
N LEU A 99 -8.11 -9.83 26.66
CA LEU A 99 -9.40 -10.11 26.02
C LEU A 99 -10.14 -11.26 26.73
N PRO A 100 -11.23 -10.96 27.48
CA PRO A 100 -11.99 -12.00 28.17
C PRO A 100 -12.69 -12.94 27.17
N GLY A 101 -13.18 -14.08 27.69
CA GLY A 101 -14.05 -15.02 26.98
C GLY A 101 -13.38 -15.91 25.94
N ASP A 102 -14.20 -16.54 25.09
CA ASP A 102 -13.76 -17.57 24.12
C ASP A 102 -13.88 -17.11 22.66
N TYR A 103 -14.11 -15.82 22.42
CA TYR A 103 -14.26 -15.31 21.05
C TYR A 103 -12.99 -15.47 20.23
N LEU A 104 -13.19 -15.71 18.93
CA LEU A 104 -12.11 -15.76 17.96
C LEU A 104 -11.42 -14.40 17.84
N ILE A 105 -10.11 -14.45 17.63
CA ILE A 105 -9.28 -13.29 17.36
C ILE A 105 -8.63 -13.52 16.00
N TYR A 106 -8.97 -12.67 15.05
CA TYR A 106 -8.48 -12.75 13.69
C TYR A 106 -7.20 -11.91 13.56
N LEU A 107 -6.10 -12.55 13.20
CA LEU A 107 -4.80 -11.90 13.08
C LEU A 107 -4.45 -11.78 11.60
N SER A 108 -4.12 -10.57 11.17
CA SER A 108 -3.67 -10.29 9.81
C SER A 108 -2.20 -9.86 9.81
N PRO A 109 -1.28 -10.83 9.94
CA PRO A 109 0.15 -10.57 9.83
C PRO A 109 0.50 -10.08 8.43
N LEU A 110 1.47 -9.17 8.34
CA LEU A 110 1.96 -8.64 7.06
C LEU A 110 0.83 -8.10 6.17
N TYR A 111 -0.18 -7.48 6.77
CA TYR A 111 -1.35 -6.95 6.07
C TYR A 111 -0.92 -6.00 4.94
N GLU A 112 -1.59 -6.08 3.79
CA GLU A 112 -1.19 -5.37 2.56
C GLU A 112 0.26 -5.65 2.17
N GLY A 113 0.75 -6.86 2.43
CA GLY A 113 2.11 -7.25 2.14
C GLY A 113 2.47 -7.12 0.65
N ASN A 114 1.51 -7.24 -0.26
CA ASN A 114 1.71 -7.04 -1.70
C ASN A 114 1.88 -5.56 -2.12
N ALA A 115 1.76 -4.61 -1.20
CA ALA A 115 1.95 -3.18 -1.47
C ALA A 115 3.42 -2.75 -1.42
N ASN A 116 3.70 -1.43 -1.46
CA ASN A 116 5.04 -0.87 -1.35
C ASN A 116 5.21 0.19 -0.23
N TRP A 117 4.18 0.41 0.58
CA TRP A 117 4.14 1.46 1.60
C TRP A 117 4.38 0.97 3.03
N PHE A 118 4.58 -0.33 3.26
CA PHE A 118 4.91 -0.86 4.58
C PHE A 118 6.32 -1.45 4.64
N PRO A 119 6.98 -1.40 5.82
CA PRO A 119 8.29 -2.03 6.02
C PRO A 119 8.24 -3.55 5.86
N HIS A 120 7.05 -4.14 6.02
CA HIS A 120 6.80 -5.56 5.85
C HIS A 120 6.25 -5.94 4.46
N SER A 121 6.18 -4.97 3.54
CA SER A 121 5.79 -5.24 2.17
C SER A 121 6.80 -6.16 1.47
N PHE A 122 6.30 -7.04 0.62
CA PHE A 122 7.04 -8.01 -0.17
C PHE A 122 6.58 -8.05 -1.62
N ASN A 123 7.46 -8.52 -2.48
CA ASN A 123 7.20 -8.77 -3.89
C ASN A 123 7.47 -10.26 -4.20
N LYS A 124 7.43 -10.63 -5.47
CA LYS A 124 7.70 -12.01 -5.92
C LYS A 124 9.04 -12.57 -5.43
N THR A 125 10.07 -11.75 -5.29
CA THR A 125 11.40 -12.16 -4.79
C THR A 125 11.34 -12.71 -3.36
N TYR A 126 10.46 -12.16 -2.52
CA TYR A 126 10.33 -12.54 -1.11
C TYR A 126 9.13 -13.47 -0.84
N GLU A 127 8.41 -13.89 -1.88
CA GLU A 127 7.16 -14.66 -1.73
C GLU A 127 7.37 -15.98 -0.98
N ALA A 128 8.46 -16.71 -1.31
CA ALA A 128 8.80 -17.95 -0.64
C ALA A 128 9.17 -17.73 0.84
N GLN A 129 9.94 -16.68 1.15
CA GLN A 129 10.26 -16.34 2.53
C GLN A 129 9.01 -15.88 3.30
N ALA A 130 8.14 -15.07 2.69
CA ALA A 130 6.89 -14.64 3.30
C ALA A 130 6.00 -15.84 3.66
N LYS A 131 5.93 -16.86 2.80
CA LYS A 131 5.28 -18.14 3.12
C LYS A 131 5.86 -18.78 4.38
N VAL A 132 7.19 -18.89 4.49
CA VAL A 132 7.84 -19.47 5.69
C VAL A 132 7.59 -18.61 6.93
N VAL A 133 7.61 -17.28 6.80
CA VAL A 133 7.25 -16.36 7.89
C VAL A 133 5.82 -16.60 8.37
N PHE A 134 4.85 -16.75 7.46
CA PHE A 134 3.47 -17.09 7.84
C PHE A 134 3.38 -18.44 8.55
N GLN A 135 4.19 -19.43 8.14
CA GLN A 135 4.26 -20.73 8.81
C GLN A 135 4.82 -20.60 10.23
N GLU A 136 5.96 -19.92 10.41
CA GLU A 136 6.57 -19.69 11.73
C GLU A 136 5.62 -18.92 12.66
N PHE A 137 5.02 -17.83 12.17
CA PHE A 137 4.03 -17.08 12.94
C PHE A 137 2.82 -17.94 13.31
N GLY A 138 2.29 -18.73 12.35
CA GLY A 138 1.19 -19.67 12.59
C GLY A 138 1.51 -20.74 13.64
N LYS A 139 2.77 -21.23 13.70
CA LYS A 139 3.23 -22.13 14.77
C LYS A 139 3.16 -21.45 16.13
N VAL A 140 3.65 -20.21 16.25
CA VAL A 140 3.57 -19.44 17.51
C VAL A 140 2.11 -19.21 17.91
N MET A 141 1.26 -18.76 16.98
CA MET A 141 -0.18 -18.56 17.23
C MET A 141 -0.83 -19.79 17.86
N LYS A 142 -0.63 -20.96 17.26
CA LYS A 142 -1.22 -22.22 17.73
C LYS A 142 -0.73 -22.66 19.10
N ARG A 143 0.55 -22.41 19.42
CA ARG A 143 1.08 -22.71 20.77
C ARG A 143 0.44 -21.86 21.85
N ILE A 144 0.07 -20.61 21.53
CA ILE A 144 -0.50 -19.67 22.50
C ILE A 144 -1.99 -19.89 22.72
N SER A 145 -2.78 -19.99 21.64
CA SER A 145 -4.23 -20.11 21.77
C SER A 145 -4.90 -20.68 20.52
N SER A 146 -5.89 -21.55 20.74
CA SER A 146 -6.80 -22.02 19.70
C SER A 146 -7.82 -20.97 19.24
N ARG A 147 -7.92 -19.83 19.95
CA ARG A 147 -8.78 -18.69 19.60
C ARG A 147 -8.27 -17.90 18.39
N PHE A 148 -6.98 -18.00 18.07
CA PHE A 148 -6.41 -17.27 16.96
C PHE A 148 -6.77 -17.88 15.60
N ARG A 149 -7.00 -17.01 14.62
CA ARG A 149 -7.22 -17.35 13.19
C ARG A 149 -6.37 -16.42 12.34
N MET A 150 -5.67 -16.95 11.33
CA MET A 150 -4.80 -16.14 10.48
C MET A 150 -5.52 -15.74 9.20
N ILE A 151 -5.46 -14.44 8.87
CA ILE A 151 -5.94 -13.86 7.60
C ILE A 151 -4.74 -13.36 6.80
N ILE A 152 -4.50 -13.94 5.63
CA ILE A 152 -3.58 -13.34 4.65
C ILE A 152 -4.34 -12.23 3.94
N ASN A 153 -3.91 -10.98 4.13
CA ASN A 153 -4.61 -9.80 3.63
C ASN A 153 -3.75 -9.02 2.64
N PHE A 154 -4.31 -8.72 1.47
CA PHE A 154 -3.66 -7.93 0.42
C PHE A 154 -4.40 -6.62 0.14
N ALA A 155 -3.67 -5.65 -0.39
CA ALA A 155 -4.26 -4.48 -1.03
C ALA A 155 -4.76 -4.85 -2.44
N GLU A 156 -5.87 -4.29 -2.87
CA GLU A 156 -6.43 -4.41 -4.21
C GLU A 156 -5.54 -3.81 -5.30
N TRP A 157 -4.71 -2.84 -4.92
CA TRP A 157 -4.04 -1.98 -5.87
C TRP A 157 -2.55 -1.80 -5.56
N ASN A 158 -1.77 -2.81 -5.94
CA ASN A 158 -0.38 -2.65 -6.32
C ASN A 158 0.03 -3.83 -7.23
N SER A 159 0.05 -3.58 -8.54
CA SER A 159 0.28 -4.58 -9.57
C SER A 159 1.74 -4.99 -9.74
N ASP A 160 2.66 -4.15 -9.28
CA ASP A 160 4.05 -4.23 -9.74
C ASP A 160 4.86 -5.22 -8.91
N ARG A 161 4.29 -5.66 -7.78
CA ARG A 161 4.95 -6.58 -6.86
C ARG A 161 4.59 -8.06 -7.01
N SER A 162 3.68 -8.39 -7.93
CA SER A 162 3.38 -9.75 -8.47
C SER A 162 3.21 -10.92 -7.47
N ALA A 163 3.17 -10.67 -6.16
CA ALA A 163 2.87 -11.67 -5.16
C ALA A 163 1.44 -12.19 -5.32
N SER A 164 1.21 -13.47 -5.04
CA SER A 164 -0.11 -14.10 -5.09
C SER A 164 -0.48 -14.74 -3.75
N PHE A 165 -1.76 -14.94 -3.49
CA PHE A 165 -2.19 -15.67 -2.29
C PHE A 165 -1.66 -17.11 -2.36
N VAL A 166 -1.72 -17.73 -3.55
CA VAL A 166 -1.14 -19.07 -3.81
C VAL A 166 0.33 -19.15 -3.42
N GLY A 167 1.11 -18.13 -3.77
CA GLY A 167 2.54 -18.10 -3.54
C GLY A 167 2.91 -18.01 -2.06
N VAL A 168 2.19 -17.18 -1.31
CA VAL A 168 2.44 -17.01 0.13
C VAL A 168 1.63 -17.94 1.03
N PHE A 169 0.74 -18.77 0.47
CA PHE A 169 -0.14 -19.61 1.26
C PHE A 169 0.67 -20.62 2.10
N PRO A 170 0.62 -20.54 3.43
CA PRO A 170 1.44 -21.35 4.34
C PRO A 170 0.94 -22.78 4.47
N GLY A 171 -0.28 -23.06 4.00
CA GLY A 171 -1.00 -24.31 4.19
C GLY A 171 -2.24 -24.14 5.06
N LYS A 172 -3.25 -25.00 4.84
CA LYS A 172 -4.54 -24.99 5.57
C LYS A 172 -4.40 -25.22 7.06
N GLU A 173 -3.26 -25.76 7.49
CA GLU A 173 -2.97 -25.90 8.89
C GLU A 173 -2.75 -24.54 9.56
N TYR A 174 -2.17 -23.54 8.89
CA TYR A 174 -1.89 -22.23 9.50
C TYR A 174 -2.92 -21.16 9.13
N CYS A 175 -3.46 -21.20 7.92
CA CYS A 175 -4.31 -20.14 7.36
C CYS A 175 -5.58 -20.72 6.74
N ASN A 176 -6.73 -20.16 7.14
CA ASN A 176 -8.05 -20.57 6.66
C ASN A 176 -8.83 -19.41 6.04
N ASP A 177 -8.24 -18.21 6.03
CA ASP A 177 -8.92 -16.98 5.70
C ASP A 177 -8.08 -16.10 4.77
N PHE A 178 -8.67 -15.60 3.69
CA PHE A 178 -8.08 -14.58 2.81
C PHE A 178 -8.83 -13.27 2.92
N GLY A 179 -8.07 -12.18 2.85
CA GLY A 179 -8.57 -10.81 2.88
C GLY A 179 -8.06 -9.98 1.71
N ILE A 180 -8.91 -9.06 1.25
CA ILE A 180 -8.53 -8.01 0.32
C ILE A 180 -9.07 -6.67 0.81
N ASN A 181 -8.20 -5.69 1.00
CA ASN A 181 -8.60 -4.31 1.26
C ASN A 181 -9.12 -3.70 -0.06
N LEU A 182 -10.25 -3.02 -0.02
CA LEU A 182 -10.88 -2.41 -1.19
C LEU A 182 -11.10 -0.92 -0.94
N TYR A 183 -10.53 -0.06 -1.77
CA TYR A 183 -10.77 1.38 -1.67
C TYR A 183 -11.25 1.96 -3.00
N CYS A 184 -12.42 2.60 -2.98
CA CYS A 184 -12.84 3.41 -4.11
C CYS A 184 -12.07 4.74 -4.10
N LYS A 185 -11.25 4.98 -5.11
CA LYS A 185 -10.43 6.18 -5.25
C LYS A 185 -10.58 6.72 -6.68
N ASP A 186 -11.35 7.79 -6.83
CA ASP A 186 -11.60 8.43 -8.12
C ASP A 186 -10.34 8.97 -8.81
N GLU A 187 -9.33 9.38 -8.04
CA GLU A 187 -8.00 9.81 -8.52
C GLU A 187 -7.38 8.81 -9.49
N TYR A 188 -7.74 7.53 -9.36
CA TYR A 188 -7.07 6.45 -10.08
C TYR A 188 -8.02 5.52 -10.83
N GLN A 189 -9.27 5.43 -10.38
CA GLN A 189 -10.31 4.62 -10.99
C GLN A 189 -11.24 5.45 -11.90
N GLY A 190 -11.02 6.77 -11.99
CA GLY A 190 -11.93 7.71 -12.66
C GLY A 190 -13.20 7.95 -11.87
N SER A 191 -14.16 8.69 -12.45
CA SER A 191 -15.41 9.08 -11.76
C SER A 191 -16.63 8.23 -12.12
N ASP A 192 -16.50 7.25 -13.02
CA ASP A 192 -17.60 6.33 -13.38
C ASP A 192 -17.75 5.23 -12.33
N PRO A 193 -18.89 5.15 -11.59
CA PRO A 193 -19.11 4.07 -10.63
C PRO A 193 -19.08 2.67 -11.24
N GLY A 194 -19.37 2.54 -12.55
CA GLY A 194 -19.24 1.28 -13.27
C GLY A 194 -17.78 0.82 -13.39
N GLY A 195 -16.93 1.68 -13.94
CA GLY A 195 -15.48 1.46 -14.04
C GLY A 195 -14.82 1.24 -12.68
N MET A 196 -15.17 2.04 -11.66
CA MET A 196 -14.67 1.81 -10.29
C MET A 196 -14.99 0.42 -9.76
N LEU A 197 -16.24 -0.03 -9.94
CA LEU A 197 -16.65 -1.36 -9.50
C LEU A 197 -15.90 -2.44 -10.29
N ASP A 198 -15.76 -2.29 -11.60
CA ASP A 198 -15.02 -3.22 -12.43
C ASP A 198 -13.56 -3.34 -11.96
N ASP A 199 -12.89 -2.23 -11.69
CA ASP A 199 -11.53 -2.19 -11.17
C ASP A 199 -11.41 -2.92 -9.82
N LEU A 200 -12.28 -2.63 -8.85
CA LEU A 200 -12.25 -3.31 -7.54
C LEU A 200 -12.47 -4.83 -7.66
N LEU A 201 -13.27 -5.26 -8.63
CA LEU A 201 -13.55 -6.68 -8.87
C LEU A 201 -12.45 -7.37 -9.67
N ASN A 202 -11.90 -6.70 -10.68
CA ASN A 202 -11.16 -7.31 -11.79
C ASN A 202 -9.71 -6.81 -11.94
N SER A 203 -9.23 -5.89 -11.10
CA SER A 203 -7.82 -5.52 -11.10
C SER A 203 -6.92 -6.75 -10.89
N LYS A 204 -5.61 -6.60 -11.16
CA LYS A 204 -4.63 -7.67 -11.00
C LYS A 204 -4.67 -8.33 -9.62
N MET A 205 -5.03 -7.61 -8.57
CA MET A 205 -5.19 -8.14 -7.22
C MET A 205 -6.64 -8.09 -6.72
N GLY A 206 -7.61 -7.75 -7.57
CA GLY A 206 -9.00 -7.48 -7.22
C GLY A 206 -9.77 -8.67 -6.65
N LEU A 207 -11.00 -8.39 -6.20
CA LEU A 207 -11.81 -9.34 -5.42
C LEU A 207 -12.02 -10.69 -6.14
N ASN A 208 -12.29 -10.69 -7.44
CA ASN A 208 -12.51 -11.93 -8.17
C ASN A 208 -11.25 -12.81 -8.24
N ARG A 209 -10.05 -12.24 -8.20
CA ARG A 209 -8.82 -13.02 -8.10
C ARG A 209 -8.69 -13.69 -6.75
N MET A 210 -8.90 -12.96 -5.66
CA MET A 210 -8.91 -13.54 -4.31
C MET A 210 -9.89 -14.71 -4.22
N LEU A 211 -11.11 -14.55 -4.76
CA LEU A 211 -12.13 -15.61 -4.77
C LEU A 211 -11.67 -16.87 -5.52
N ARG A 212 -11.05 -16.72 -6.71
CA ARG A 212 -10.51 -17.84 -7.48
C ARG A 212 -9.35 -18.54 -6.76
N GLU A 213 -8.40 -17.79 -6.22
CA GLU A 213 -7.24 -18.36 -5.52
C GLU A 213 -7.67 -19.02 -4.19
N ALA A 214 -8.64 -18.45 -3.48
CA ALA A 214 -9.24 -19.07 -2.29
C ALA A 214 -9.91 -20.41 -2.65
N GLN A 215 -10.68 -20.46 -3.73
CA GLN A 215 -11.30 -21.69 -4.22
C GLN A 215 -10.25 -22.74 -4.60
N GLN A 216 -9.21 -22.35 -5.35
CA GLN A 216 -8.11 -23.24 -5.75
C GLN A 216 -7.43 -23.88 -4.54
N LEU A 217 -7.22 -23.11 -3.47
CA LEU A 217 -6.53 -23.56 -2.27
C LEU A 217 -7.50 -24.18 -1.25
N GLY A 218 -8.80 -24.18 -1.51
CA GLY A 218 -9.86 -24.61 -0.60
C GLY A 218 -9.88 -23.84 0.71
N VAL A 219 -9.63 -22.53 0.64
CA VAL A 219 -9.78 -21.54 1.70
C VAL A 219 -11.22 -21.05 1.70
N THR A 220 -11.88 -21.08 2.85
CA THR A 220 -13.33 -20.78 2.96
C THR A 220 -13.63 -19.49 3.70
N GLY A 221 -12.69 -19.00 4.53
CA GLY A 221 -12.80 -17.69 5.14
C GLY A 221 -12.46 -16.59 4.13
N LEU A 222 -13.40 -15.68 3.89
CA LEU A 222 -13.24 -14.59 2.93
C LEU A 222 -13.52 -13.27 3.63
N TRP A 223 -12.65 -12.29 3.38
CA TRP A 223 -12.67 -11.01 4.06
C TRP A 223 -12.49 -9.84 3.09
N ILE A 224 -13.23 -8.76 3.32
CA ILE A 224 -12.89 -7.42 2.85
C ILE A 224 -12.59 -6.60 4.11
N PRO A 225 -11.37 -6.71 4.63
CA PRO A 225 -11.20 -6.35 6.01
C PRO A 225 -10.89 -4.86 6.19
N GLU A 226 -10.70 -4.13 5.09
CA GLU A 226 -10.87 -2.68 5.01
C GLU A 226 -11.63 -2.37 3.74
N TRP A 227 -12.75 -1.67 3.89
CA TRP A 227 -13.49 -1.11 2.76
C TRP A 227 -13.78 0.35 3.02
N GLY A 228 -13.30 1.23 2.16
CA GLY A 228 -13.56 2.65 2.26
C GLY A 228 -13.78 3.30 0.91
N VAL A 229 -14.34 4.50 0.93
CA VAL A 229 -14.49 5.32 -0.27
C VAL A 229 -13.79 6.67 -0.06
N ARG A 230 -13.03 7.08 -1.07
CA ARG A 230 -12.22 8.29 -1.14
C ARG A 230 -12.37 8.95 -2.52
N PRO A 231 -13.43 9.73 -2.78
CA PRO A 231 -13.44 10.83 -3.73
C PRO A 231 -12.37 11.84 -3.35
N TYR A 232 -11.24 11.69 -4.00
CA TYR A 232 -10.13 12.59 -4.05
C TYR A 232 -10.21 13.43 -5.33
N SER A 233 -11.19 14.35 -5.42
CA SER A 233 -11.00 15.48 -6.33
C SER A 233 -10.18 16.54 -5.59
N LYS A 234 -8.86 16.53 -5.79
CA LYS A 234 -7.97 17.67 -5.47
C LYS A 234 -8.51 18.99 -6.05
N ASN A 235 -9.32 18.91 -7.10
CA ASN A 235 -9.91 20.04 -7.79
C ASN A 235 -11.44 19.93 -7.75
N GLU A 236 -12.06 20.56 -6.76
CA GLU A 236 -13.36 21.28 -6.77
C GLU A 236 -14.64 20.66 -7.37
N THR A 237 -14.66 19.43 -7.86
CA THR A 237 -15.93 18.80 -8.22
C THR A 237 -16.71 18.50 -6.93
N PRO A 238 -17.97 18.97 -6.75
CA PRO A 238 -18.70 18.70 -5.52
C PRO A 238 -18.75 17.20 -5.25
N ARG A 239 -18.17 16.78 -4.11
CA ARG A 239 -17.97 15.39 -3.69
C ARG A 239 -19.25 14.53 -3.68
N GLU A 240 -20.41 15.17 -3.80
CA GLU A 240 -21.74 14.56 -3.91
C GLU A 240 -22.09 14.02 -5.32
N ARG A 241 -21.27 14.29 -6.35
CA ARG A 241 -21.62 13.95 -7.75
C ARG A 241 -21.37 12.50 -8.14
N ILE A 242 -20.45 11.79 -7.49
CA ILE A 242 -20.21 10.37 -7.81
C ILE A 242 -21.24 9.53 -7.03
N ASP A 243 -22.21 8.97 -7.74
CA ASP A 243 -23.20 8.07 -7.16
C ASP A 243 -22.59 6.68 -6.89
N LEU A 244 -21.95 6.56 -5.74
CA LEU A 244 -21.26 5.34 -5.29
C LEU A 244 -22.22 4.22 -4.87
N THR A 245 -23.55 4.44 -4.95
CA THR A 245 -24.54 3.39 -4.62
C THR A 245 -24.33 2.14 -5.45
N LYS A 246 -23.98 2.29 -6.74
CA LYS A 246 -23.68 1.17 -7.64
C LYS A 246 -22.48 0.35 -7.18
N VAL A 247 -21.41 1.00 -6.70
CA VAL A 247 -20.24 0.30 -6.16
C VAL A 247 -20.62 -0.46 -4.89
N VAL A 248 -21.31 0.20 -3.95
CA VAL A 248 -21.75 -0.42 -2.69
C VAL A 248 -22.67 -1.62 -2.96
N GLN A 249 -23.59 -1.50 -3.93
CA GLN A 249 -24.46 -2.59 -4.34
C GLN A 249 -23.65 -3.75 -4.94
N GLY A 250 -22.76 -3.48 -5.89
CA GLY A 250 -21.97 -4.53 -6.55
C GLY A 250 -21.03 -5.29 -5.62
N ILE A 251 -20.31 -4.59 -4.73
CA ILE A 251 -19.50 -5.23 -3.68
C ILE A 251 -20.40 -5.96 -2.68
N GLY A 252 -21.55 -5.36 -2.32
CA GLY A 252 -22.54 -5.97 -1.46
C GLY A 252 -23.11 -7.29 -1.97
N ASP A 253 -23.33 -7.39 -3.28
CA ASP A 253 -23.77 -8.61 -3.94
C ASP A 253 -22.73 -9.72 -3.81
N LYS A 254 -21.43 -9.38 -3.99
CA LYS A 254 -20.33 -10.32 -3.76
C LYS A 254 -20.20 -10.75 -2.30
N ILE A 255 -20.37 -9.82 -1.36
CA ILE A 255 -20.39 -10.11 0.08
C ILE A 255 -21.46 -11.16 0.41
N ILE A 256 -22.68 -10.98 -0.10
CA ILE A 256 -23.79 -11.90 0.16
C ILE A 256 -23.58 -13.23 -0.56
N GLN A 257 -23.23 -13.19 -1.85
CA GLN A 257 -23.02 -14.38 -2.69
C GLN A 257 -21.94 -15.30 -2.11
N HIS A 258 -20.81 -14.76 -1.68
CA HIS A 258 -19.66 -15.53 -1.23
C HIS A 258 -19.49 -15.56 0.30
N ARG A 259 -20.47 -15.02 1.04
CA ARG A 259 -20.46 -14.92 2.51
C ARG A 259 -19.21 -14.23 3.09
N ILE A 260 -18.77 -13.15 2.47
CA ILE A 260 -17.54 -12.43 2.81
C ILE A 260 -17.74 -11.57 4.06
N HIS A 261 -16.90 -11.72 5.08
CA HIS A 261 -16.86 -10.81 6.22
C HIS A 261 -16.31 -9.45 5.78
N TRP A 262 -16.84 -8.35 6.28
CA TRP A 262 -16.39 -7.03 5.83
C TRP A 262 -16.31 -6.04 6.97
N LEU A 263 -15.37 -5.10 6.84
CA LEU A 263 -15.22 -4.00 7.79
C LEU A 263 -15.13 -2.69 7.06
N TRP A 264 -15.91 -1.73 7.54
CA TRP A 264 -15.87 -0.39 7.01
C TRP A 264 -14.67 0.38 7.56
N TRP A 265 -13.97 1.11 6.68
CA TRP A 265 -12.96 2.10 7.02
C TRP A 265 -13.59 3.49 6.98
N ASP A 266 -13.91 4.05 8.15
CA ASP A 266 -14.59 5.35 8.26
C ASP A 266 -13.64 6.57 8.26
N GLY A 267 -12.35 6.38 7.98
CA GLY A 267 -11.41 7.45 7.60
C GLY A 267 -11.02 8.47 8.69
N ARG A 268 -11.76 8.57 9.80
CA ARG A 268 -11.45 9.51 10.89
C ARG A 268 -10.05 9.28 11.49
N GLY A 269 -9.30 10.32 11.82
CA GLY A 269 -8.13 10.26 12.71
C GLY A 269 -6.82 9.64 12.18
N SER A 270 -6.73 9.15 10.93
CA SER A 270 -5.49 8.55 10.39
C SER A 270 -5.05 9.18 9.07
N ASN A 271 -5.16 10.51 8.96
CA ASN A 271 -5.11 11.34 7.75
C ASN A 271 -6.52 11.58 7.17
N GLU A 272 -6.90 12.85 6.99
CA GLU A 272 -8.18 13.37 6.45
C GLU A 272 -8.51 12.92 5.00
N ALA A 273 -7.80 11.90 4.52
CA ALA A 273 -7.73 11.45 3.16
C ALA A 273 -9.01 10.72 2.70
N TYR A 274 -9.70 9.99 3.56
CA TYR A 274 -10.89 9.20 3.20
C TYR A 274 -12.16 9.96 3.59
N ILE A 275 -13.25 9.78 2.81
CA ILE A 275 -14.52 10.50 3.02
C ILE A 275 -14.85 10.57 4.50
N GLY A 276 -15.24 11.78 4.90
CA GLY A 276 -15.64 12.15 6.24
C GLY A 276 -16.60 11.17 6.91
N PRO A 277 -16.71 11.29 8.24
CA PRO A 277 -17.38 10.33 9.11
C PRO A 277 -18.67 9.79 8.51
N ILE A 278 -18.76 8.46 8.35
CA ILE A 278 -20.08 7.84 8.30
C ILE A 278 -20.84 8.26 9.56
N GLY A 279 -22.06 8.78 9.38
CA GLY A 279 -22.83 9.44 10.43
C GLY A 279 -23.05 10.94 10.16
N LYS A 280 -22.99 11.76 11.21
CA LYS A 280 -23.21 13.21 11.15
C LYS A 280 -22.15 13.87 10.25
N GLY A 281 -22.58 14.46 9.13
CA GLY A 281 -21.72 15.11 8.14
C GLY A 281 -21.25 14.21 6.98
N GLY A 282 -21.66 12.93 6.95
CA GLY A 282 -21.40 12.03 5.81
C GLY A 282 -22.37 12.23 4.64
N PHE A 283 -22.04 11.65 3.48
CA PHE A 283 -22.86 11.73 2.27
C PHE A 283 -24.17 10.94 2.39
N PRO A 284 -25.36 11.58 2.31
CA PRO A 284 -26.63 10.90 2.57
C PRO A 284 -26.88 9.66 1.71
N LYS A 285 -26.57 9.71 0.41
CA LYS A 285 -26.73 8.57 -0.51
C LYS A 285 -25.84 7.38 -0.14
N LEU A 286 -24.55 7.64 0.15
CA LEU A 286 -23.61 6.60 0.56
C LEU A 286 -24.02 5.98 1.90
N ASN A 287 -24.38 6.83 2.86
CA ASN A 287 -24.90 6.42 4.17
C ASN A 287 -26.13 5.50 4.02
N ALA A 288 -27.08 5.87 3.15
CA ALA A 288 -28.25 5.05 2.86
C ALA A 288 -27.86 3.71 2.21
N ALA A 289 -26.92 3.71 1.27
CA ALA A 289 -26.43 2.49 0.61
C ALA A 289 -25.77 1.51 1.60
N ILE A 290 -24.95 2.02 2.53
CA ILE A 290 -24.30 1.19 3.57
C ILE A 290 -25.33 0.60 4.53
N LYS A 291 -26.33 1.37 4.97
CA LYS A 291 -27.44 0.84 5.79
C LYS A 291 -28.26 -0.20 5.05
N ALA A 292 -28.52 0.03 3.76
CA ALA A 292 -29.24 -0.93 2.93
C ALA A 292 -28.45 -2.24 2.76
N LEU A 293 -27.14 -2.15 2.52
CA LEU A 293 -26.27 -3.33 2.48
C LEU A 293 -26.28 -4.09 3.80
N ASP A 294 -26.14 -3.38 4.94
CA ASP A 294 -26.21 -3.99 6.26
C ASP A 294 -27.51 -4.77 6.48
N ALA A 295 -28.65 -4.16 6.13
CA ALA A 295 -29.95 -4.82 6.23
C ALA A 295 -30.04 -6.07 5.35
N ARG A 296 -29.54 -6.01 4.11
CA ARG A 296 -29.49 -7.15 3.18
C ARG A 296 -28.61 -8.28 3.73
N VAL A 297 -27.45 -7.97 4.31
CA VAL A 297 -26.56 -8.95 4.95
C VAL A 297 -27.26 -9.63 6.13
N ARG A 298 -27.99 -8.87 6.95
CA ARG A 298 -28.76 -9.45 8.07
C ARG A 298 -29.86 -10.39 7.59
N GLN A 299 -30.58 -10.01 6.54
CA GLN A 299 -31.58 -10.89 5.90
C GLN A 299 -30.94 -12.17 5.34
N ALA A 300 -29.78 -12.07 4.70
CA ALA A 300 -29.03 -13.24 4.20
C ALA A 300 -28.47 -14.12 5.34
N ASN A 301 -28.27 -13.55 6.54
CA ASN A 301 -27.85 -14.29 7.73
C ASN A 301 -29.01 -14.97 8.46
N SER A 302 -30.25 -14.44 8.39
CA SER A 302 -31.43 -15.05 9.03
C SER A 302 -32.01 -16.22 8.23
N GLY A 303 -31.50 -16.49 7.02
CA GLY A 303 -32.06 -17.51 6.12
C GLY A 303 -33.42 -17.15 5.53
N GLN A 304 -33.95 -15.95 5.82
CA GLN A 304 -35.21 -15.44 5.27
C GLN A 304 -35.06 -14.80 3.88
N GLY A 305 -33.86 -14.80 3.33
CA GLY A 305 -33.63 -14.60 1.91
C GLY A 305 -33.02 -15.87 1.34
N SER A 306 -33.66 -16.48 0.34
CA SER A 306 -33.00 -17.46 -0.50
C SER A 306 -31.80 -16.77 -1.14
N ALA A 307 -30.61 -16.93 -0.56
CA ALA A 307 -29.40 -16.66 -1.32
C ALA A 307 -29.54 -17.52 -2.59
N PRO A 308 -29.37 -16.96 -3.79
CA PRO A 308 -29.31 -17.78 -4.99
C PRO A 308 -28.34 -18.91 -4.68
N ALA A 309 -28.78 -20.16 -4.85
CA ALA A 309 -27.89 -21.30 -4.65
C ALA A 309 -26.60 -20.97 -5.40
N LEU A 310 -25.46 -21.08 -4.71
CA LEU A 310 -24.17 -20.95 -5.37
C LEU A 310 -24.26 -21.82 -6.63
N PRO A 311 -24.02 -21.27 -7.83
CA PRO A 311 -24.11 -22.08 -9.03
C PRO A 311 -23.29 -23.34 -8.78
N PRO A 312 -23.83 -24.54 -9.07
CA PRO A 312 -23.11 -25.78 -8.84
C PRO A 312 -21.72 -25.59 -9.42
N VAL A 313 -20.70 -25.84 -8.59
CA VAL A 313 -19.32 -25.72 -9.02
C VAL A 313 -19.17 -26.74 -10.14
N THR A 314 -19.27 -26.28 -11.38
CA THR A 314 -18.98 -27.12 -12.53
C THR A 314 -17.58 -27.65 -12.27
N PRO A 315 -17.37 -28.97 -12.19
CA PRO A 315 -16.02 -29.51 -12.05
C PRO A 315 -15.20 -28.83 -13.15
N SER A 316 -14.13 -28.16 -12.73
CA SER A 316 -13.21 -27.55 -13.68
C SER A 316 -12.91 -28.63 -14.72
N PRO A 317 -13.10 -28.36 -16.02
CA PRO A 317 -12.83 -29.35 -17.04
C PRO A 317 -11.44 -29.92 -16.78
N THR A 318 -11.30 -31.25 -16.88
CA THR A 318 -10.01 -31.92 -16.96
C THR A 318 -9.11 -31.04 -17.82
N PRO A 319 -7.94 -30.60 -17.33
CA PRO A 319 -7.13 -29.61 -18.02
C PRO A 319 -6.97 -30.06 -19.48
N THR A 320 -7.61 -29.30 -20.37
CA THR A 320 -7.33 -29.40 -21.80
C THR A 320 -5.81 -29.20 -21.91
N PRO A 321 -5.07 -30.05 -22.65
CA PRO A 321 -3.64 -29.87 -22.81
C PRO A 321 -3.41 -28.41 -23.15
N THR A 322 -2.69 -27.71 -22.27
CA THR A 322 -2.36 -26.30 -22.42
C THR A 322 -1.83 -26.16 -23.84
N PRO A 323 -2.43 -25.30 -24.69
CA PRO A 323 -1.84 -25.04 -26.00
C PRO A 323 -0.37 -24.75 -25.75
N GLN A 324 0.50 -25.51 -26.43
CA GLN A 324 1.93 -25.33 -26.35
C GLN A 324 2.18 -23.83 -26.44
N PRO A 325 2.78 -23.20 -25.41
CA PRO A 325 2.87 -21.75 -25.35
C PRO A 325 3.44 -21.29 -26.68
N THR A 326 2.68 -20.45 -27.39
CA THR A 326 3.24 -19.68 -28.50
C THR A 326 4.53 -19.10 -27.95
N PRO A 327 5.69 -19.35 -28.60
CA PRO A 327 6.97 -18.85 -28.12
C PRO A 327 6.77 -17.40 -27.73
N THR A 328 6.86 -17.12 -26.43
CA THR A 328 6.78 -15.74 -25.95
C THR A 328 7.92 -15.05 -26.67
N ALA A 329 7.60 -13.99 -27.42
CA ALA A 329 8.63 -13.20 -28.06
C ALA A 329 9.73 -12.92 -27.01
N PRO A 330 11.01 -13.09 -27.36
CA PRO A 330 12.09 -12.85 -26.40
C PRO A 330 11.86 -11.51 -25.72
N ALA A 331 11.99 -11.47 -24.39
CA ALA A 331 11.82 -10.24 -23.63
C ALA A 331 12.73 -9.16 -24.22
N ASP A 332 12.18 -7.97 -24.47
CA ASP A 332 12.95 -6.85 -24.99
C ASP A 332 13.95 -6.41 -23.91
N PRO A 333 15.26 -6.65 -24.11
CA PRO A 333 16.27 -6.38 -23.09
C PRO A 333 16.35 -4.88 -22.74
N ALA A 334 15.95 -3.99 -23.66
CA ALA A 334 15.90 -2.56 -23.38
C ALA A 334 14.77 -2.20 -22.42
N LEU A 335 13.59 -2.82 -22.55
CA LEU A 335 12.47 -2.61 -21.63
C LEU A 335 12.77 -3.11 -20.22
N ASP A 336 13.42 -4.27 -20.10
CA ASP A 336 13.84 -4.81 -18.81
C ASP A 336 14.86 -3.90 -18.12
N LEU A 337 15.83 -3.34 -18.87
CA LEU A 337 16.79 -2.40 -18.32
C LEU A 337 16.14 -1.07 -17.91
N LEU A 338 15.22 -0.52 -18.72
CA LEU A 338 14.50 0.71 -18.37
C LEU A 338 13.65 0.55 -17.11
N ALA A 339 13.09 -0.64 -16.85
CA ALA A 339 12.40 -0.92 -15.59
C ALA A 339 13.35 -0.83 -14.39
N VAL A 340 14.55 -1.40 -14.50
CA VAL A 340 15.56 -1.31 -13.43
C VAL A 340 16.04 0.12 -13.21
N ILE A 341 16.30 0.86 -14.30
CA ILE A 341 16.75 2.26 -14.23
C ILE A 341 15.67 3.13 -13.58
N HIS A 342 14.40 2.96 -13.96
CA HIS A 342 13.29 3.72 -13.38
C HIS A 342 13.18 3.53 -11.86
N GLU A 343 13.14 2.28 -11.38
CA GLU A 343 13.03 1.98 -9.95
C GLU A 343 14.22 2.52 -9.16
N ALA A 344 15.43 2.38 -9.71
CA ALA A 344 16.65 2.84 -9.08
C ALA A 344 16.73 4.38 -9.01
N ALA A 345 16.35 5.08 -10.08
CA ALA A 345 16.31 6.54 -10.13
C ALA A 345 15.23 7.10 -9.19
N PHE A 346 14.03 6.50 -9.18
CA PHE A 346 12.95 6.86 -8.26
C PHE A 346 13.37 6.70 -6.79
N ALA A 347 14.08 5.62 -6.47
CA ALA A 347 14.56 5.39 -5.10
C ALA A 347 15.69 6.32 -4.69
N ALA A 348 16.47 6.85 -5.64
CA ALA A 348 17.61 7.72 -5.40
C ALA A 348 17.25 9.22 -5.38
N ARG A 349 16.14 9.62 -6.03
CA ARG A 349 15.71 11.03 -6.04
C ARG A 349 15.52 11.56 -4.61
N ASP A 350 15.84 12.83 -4.43
CA ASP A 350 15.80 13.58 -3.18
C ASP A 350 16.78 13.13 -2.08
N LYS A 351 17.66 12.15 -2.39
CA LYS A 351 18.77 11.74 -1.50
C LYS A 351 20.11 12.35 -1.86
N HIS A 352 20.23 12.89 -3.07
CA HIS A 352 21.46 13.49 -3.60
C HIS A 352 21.31 15.00 -3.72
N PRO A 353 22.40 15.78 -3.60
CA PRO A 353 22.38 17.21 -3.86
C PRO A 353 22.13 17.50 -5.35
N GLU A 354 21.74 18.74 -5.66
CA GLU A 354 21.78 19.24 -7.04
C GLU A 354 23.24 19.40 -7.49
N PRO A 355 23.58 19.14 -8.77
CA PRO A 355 22.68 18.85 -9.90
C PRO A 355 22.33 17.36 -10.09
N ALA A 356 22.86 16.45 -9.27
CA ALA A 356 22.65 15.01 -9.44
C ALA A 356 21.17 14.62 -9.33
N ASN A 357 20.42 15.27 -8.43
CA ASN A 357 18.98 15.03 -8.27
C ASN A 357 18.16 15.41 -9.52
N ALA A 358 18.48 16.53 -10.19
CA ALA A 358 17.85 16.89 -11.46
C ALA A 358 18.07 15.83 -12.54
N THR A 359 19.30 15.31 -12.68
CA THR A 359 19.60 14.25 -13.65
C THR A 359 18.86 12.95 -13.32
N LEU A 360 18.75 12.57 -12.04
CA LEU A 360 17.99 11.39 -11.62
C LEU A 360 16.49 11.51 -11.95
N ARG A 361 15.88 12.68 -11.76
CA ARG A 361 14.48 12.94 -12.16
C ARG A 361 14.29 12.81 -13.67
N GLN A 362 15.22 13.34 -14.46
CA GLN A 362 15.17 13.23 -15.93
C GLN A 362 15.28 11.76 -16.39
N VAL A 363 16.17 10.98 -15.79
CA VAL A 363 16.35 9.56 -16.06
C VAL A 363 15.09 8.76 -15.70
N GLU A 364 14.51 9.00 -14.52
CA GLU A 364 13.26 8.37 -14.07
C GLU A 364 12.12 8.60 -15.06
N HIS A 365 11.89 9.87 -15.45
CA HIS A 365 10.81 10.27 -16.36
C HIS A 365 11.00 9.65 -17.75
N THR A 366 12.21 9.69 -18.29
CA THR A 366 12.52 9.14 -19.61
C THR A 366 12.29 7.63 -19.66
N ALA A 367 12.71 6.92 -18.60
CA ALA A 367 12.50 5.48 -18.48
C ALA A 367 11.02 5.10 -18.32
N TRP A 368 10.25 5.86 -17.55
CA TRP A 368 8.81 5.65 -17.42
C TRP A 368 8.05 5.88 -18.73
N ALA A 369 8.33 6.99 -19.42
CA ALA A 369 7.64 7.35 -20.66
C ALA A 369 7.85 6.29 -21.75
N ALA A 370 9.08 5.79 -21.90
CA ALA A 370 9.40 4.72 -22.86
C ALA A 370 8.69 3.40 -22.52
N ARG A 371 8.61 3.04 -21.23
CA ARG A 371 7.86 1.87 -20.76
C ARG A 371 6.36 2.01 -21.03
N ALA A 372 5.80 3.20 -20.83
CA ALA A 372 4.38 3.47 -21.08
C ALA A 372 4.08 3.39 -22.58
N LYS A 373 4.97 3.92 -23.43
CA LYS A 373 4.84 3.85 -24.90
C LYS A 373 4.81 2.41 -25.42
N ALA A 374 5.58 1.53 -24.79
CA ALA A 374 5.59 0.10 -25.10
C ALA A 374 4.45 -0.70 -24.46
N GLY A 375 3.54 -0.06 -23.70
CA GLY A 375 2.44 -0.72 -23.00
C GLY A 375 2.87 -1.60 -21.83
N SER A 376 4.10 -1.42 -21.33
CA SER A 376 4.68 -2.21 -20.23
C SER A 376 4.37 -1.65 -18.82
N VAL A 377 3.74 -0.48 -18.75
CA VAL A 377 3.20 0.13 -17.53
C VAL A 377 1.81 0.71 -17.81
N ALA A 378 0.96 0.75 -16.79
CA ALA A 378 -0.36 1.35 -16.90
C ALA A 378 -0.28 2.88 -16.93
N GLY A 379 -1.09 3.52 -17.78
CA GLY A 379 -1.15 4.97 -17.95
C GLY A 379 -0.99 5.39 -19.41
N ALA A 380 -1.47 6.59 -19.76
CA ALA A 380 -1.23 7.16 -21.07
C ALA A 380 0.22 7.64 -21.15
N ALA A 381 0.97 7.12 -22.12
CA ALA A 381 2.29 7.66 -22.43
C ALA A 381 2.17 9.12 -22.89
N PRO A 382 3.10 10.01 -22.50
CA PRO A 382 3.20 11.34 -23.09
C PRO A 382 3.24 11.27 -24.62
N ALA A 383 2.68 12.26 -25.30
CA ALA A 383 2.62 12.27 -26.77
C ALA A 383 4.03 12.25 -27.41
N ASP A 384 5.02 12.78 -26.69
CA ASP A 384 6.44 12.84 -27.01
C ASP A 384 7.26 11.65 -26.48
N ALA A 385 6.61 10.62 -25.93
CA ALA A 385 7.30 9.45 -25.41
C ALA A 385 8.04 8.67 -26.51
N GLU A 386 9.33 8.46 -26.30
CA GLU A 386 10.23 7.78 -27.23
C GLU A 386 10.12 6.25 -27.15
N ALA A 387 10.60 5.58 -28.19
CA ALA A 387 10.81 4.14 -28.16
C ALA A 387 11.94 3.76 -27.17
N PRO A 388 12.00 2.50 -26.69
CA PRO A 388 12.95 2.07 -25.65
C PRO A 388 14.43 2.32 -25.96
N ILE A 389 14.89 2.05 -27.19
CA ILE A 389 16.30 2.21 -27.58
C ILE A 389 16.73 3.70 -27.61
N PRO A 390 16.02 4.63 -28.27
CA PRO A 390 16.32 6.07 -28.19
C PRO A 390 16.31 6.62 -26.75
N ALA A 391 15.35 6.20 -25.93
CA ALA A 391 15.26 6.60 -24.53
C ALA A 391 16.50 6.15 -23.72
N LEU A 392 16.95 4.91 -23.95
CA LEU A 392 18.14 4.36 -23.30
C LEU A 392 19.42 5.09 -23.74
N ALA A 393 19.53 5.46 -25.03
CA ALA A 393 20.66 6.25 -25.54
C ALA A 393 20.70 7.66 -24.92
N ARG A 394 19.54 8.30 -24.74
CA ARG A 394 19.42 9.61 -24.08
C ARG A 394 19.83 9.53 -22.60
N ILE A 395 19.38 8.50 -21.88
CA ILE A 395 19.80 8.24 -20.50
C ILE A 395 21.32 8.03 -20.43
N TYR A 396 21.88 7.24 -21.33
CA TYR A 396 23.33 7.01 -21.42
C TYR A 396 24.11 8.32 -21.59
N ALA A 397 23.68 9.19 -22.51
CA ALA A 397 24.31 10.50 -22.72
C ALA A 397 24.20 11.42 -21.49
N ALA A 398 23.01 11.53 -20.89
CA ALA A 398 22.77 12.37 -19.72
C ALA A 398 23.60 11.95 -18.50
N VAL A 399 23.71 10.63 -18.27
CA VAL A 399 24.52 10.08 -17.19
C VAL A 399 26.01 10.31 -17.43
N ARG A 400 26.48 10.19 -18.68
CA ARG A 400 27.88 10.41 -19.05
C ARG A 400 28.32 11.88 -18.96
N GLN A 401 27.43 12.81 -19.29
CA GLN A 401 27.69 14.26 -19.25
C GLN A 401 27.50 14.87 -17.85
N GLY A 402 26.88 14.14 -16.93
CA GLY A 402 26.57 14.64 -15.61
C GLY A 402 27.84 15.00 -14.81
N SER A 403 27.95 16.24 -14.36
CA SER A 403 28.97 16.71 -13.43
C SER A 403 28.39 16.84 -12.01
N GLY A 404 29.26 16.86 -10.98
CA GLY A 404 28.84 17.08 -9.59
C GLY A 404 28.11 15.90 -8.92
N TRP A 405 28.30 14.68 -9.42
CA TRP A 405 27.77 13.46 -8.80
C TRP A 405 28.55 13.14 -7.53
N ASP A 406 27.84 12.82 -6.44
CA ASP A 406 28.49 12.20 -5.29
C ASP A 406 28.89 10.75 -5.58
N ALA A 407 29.65 10.14 -4.68
CA ALA A 407 30.19 8.79 -4.88
C ALA A 407 29.10 7.72 -5.05
N GLU A 408 27.96 7.86 -4.37
CA GLU A 408 26.88 6.87 -4.44
C GLU A 408 26.13 6.99 -5.76
N ALA A 409 25.78 8.22 -6.16
CA ALA A 409 25.19 8.48 -7.46
C ALA A 409 26.12 8.01 -8.58
N SER A 410 27.43 8.30 -8.49
CA SER A 410 28.41 7.94 -9.53
C SER A 410 28.48 6.42 -9.74
N ARG A 411 28.40 5.65 -8.65
CA ARG A 411 28.36 4.19 -8.70
C ARG A 411 27.07 3.68 -9.37
N LEU A 412 25.95 4.33 -9.10
CA LEU A 412 24.66 4.00 -9.71
C LEU A 412 24.68 4.26 -11.23
N ALA A 413 25.19 5.42 -11.63
CA ALA A 413 25.45 5.81 -13.01
C ALA A 413 26.30 4.77 -13.75
N ALA A 414 27.46 4.41 -13.17
CA ALA A 414 28.38 3.45 -13.79
C ALA A 414 27.70 2.09 -14.04
N ALA A 415 26.91 1.59 -13.08
CA ALA A 415 26.18 0.33 -13.22
C ALA A 415 25.10 0.38 -14.31
N TRP A 416 24.47 1.54 -14.54
CA TRP A 416 23.54 1.71 -15.66
C TRP A 416 24.25 1.74 -17.00
N LEU A 417 25.37 2.49 -17.11
CA LEU A 417 26.15 2.59 -18.34
C LEU A 417 26.70 1.23 -18.78
N GLU A 418 27.25 0.45 -17.85
CA GLU A 418 27.79 -0.90 -18.11
C GLU A 418 26.74 -1.84 -18.71
N ARG A 419 25.49 -1.73 -18.25
CA ARG A 419 24.38 -2.57 -18.73
C ARG A 419 23.73 -2.05 -20.01
N ALA A 420 23.70 -0.74 -20.21
CA ALA A 420 23.12 -0.11 -21.39
C ALA A 420 24.01 -0.30 -22.63
N LEU A 421 25.34 -0.28 -22.46
CA LEU A 421 26.28 -0.28 -23.57
C LEU A 421 26.10 -1.48 -24.51
N PRO A 422 26.04 -2.75 -24.06
CA PRO A 422 25.86 -3.88 -24.97
C PRO A 422 24.55 -3.84 -25.77
N ILE A 423 23.46 -3.40 -25.13
CA ILE A 423 22.12 -3.29 -25.76
C ILE A 423 22.14 -2.23 -26.86
N LEU A 424 22.75 -1.08 -26.58
CA LEU A 424 22.91 -0.01 -27.55
C LEU A 424 23.83 -0.46 -28.70
N THR A 425 24.87 -1.25 -28.43
CA THR A 425 25.81 -1.73 -29.45
C THR A 425 25.10 -2.64 -30.43
N GLU A 426 24.34 -3.61 -29.92
CA GLU A 426 23.59 -4.57 -30.72
C GLU A 426 22.52 -3.86 -31.57
N ALA A 427 21.90 -2.82 -31.03
CA ALA A 427 20.91 -2.02 -31.75
C ALA A 427 21.50 -1.06 -32.80
N GLY A 428 22.84 -0.98 -32.94
CA GLY A 428 23.50 0.02 -33.79
C GLY A 428 23.27 1.47 -33.30
N ALA A 429 22.91 1.63 -32.03
CA ALA A 429 22.61 2.90 -31.37
C ALA A 429 23.75 3.35 -30.44
N VAL A 430 24.88 2.65 -30.43
CA VAL A 430 26.11 3.17 -29.83
C VAL A 430 26.53 4.39 -30.63
N PRO A 431 26.72 5.54 -29.97
CA PRO A 431 27.40 6.66 -30.61
C PRO A 431 28.76 6.14 -31.08
N SER A 432 28.98 6.13 -32.40
CA SER A 432 30.27 5.74 -33.00
C SER A 432 31.34 6.62 -32.38
N ASP A 433 32.22 6.01 -31.57
CA ASP A 433 33.41 6.55 -30.88
C ASP A 433 33.29 8.01 -30.37
N PRO A 434 33.47 8.28 -29.06
CA PRO A 434 33.52 9.67 -28.63
C PRO A 434 34.72 10.33 -29.32
N GLU A 435 34.45 11.20 -30.29
CA GLU A 435 35.39 12.26 -30.60
C GLU A 435 35.83 12.84 -29.26
N GLU A 436 37.15 13.08 -29.13
CA GLU A 436 37.76 13.79 -28.02
C GLU A 436 36.81 14.86 -27.50
N PRO A 437 36.69 15.05 -26.17
CA PRO A 437 35.79 16.04 -25.61
C PRO A 437 35.95 17.31 -26.43
N VAL A 438 34.92 17.66 -27.19
CA VAL A 438 34.90 18.89 -27.97
C VAL A 438 35.22 19.94 -26.93
N ASP A 439 36.41 20.54 -27.07
CA ASP A 439 36.89 21.60 -26.19
C ASP A 439 35.70 22.54 -26.03
N PRO A 440 35.14 22.69 -24.81
CA PRO A 440 33.90 23.43 -24.64
C PRO A 440 34.12 24.78 -25.28
N ASP A 441 33.32 25.04 -26.31
CA ASP A 441 33.35 26.29 -27.06
C ASP A 441 33.53 27.44 -26.06
N PRO A 442 34.69 28.14 -26.07
CA PRO A 442 35.04 29.11 -25.02
C PRO A 442 34.13 30.35 -25.02
N GLU A 443 33.06 30.37 -25.83
CA GLU A 443 32.07 31.42 -25.89
C GLU A 443 30.64 30.99 -25.47
N GLN A 444 30.50 30.24 -24.37
CA GLN A 444 29.30 30.44 -23.53
C GLN A 444 29.64 31.33 -22.34
N PRO A 445 29.27 32.62 -22.35
CA PRO A 445 29.49 33.47 -21.20
C PRO A 445 28.58 33.02 -20.05
N ASP A 446 29.16 32.44 -19.00
CA ASP A 446 28.61 32.34 -17.62
C ASP A 446 28.35 33.74 -16.98
N ASN A 447 28.35 34.78 -17.80
CA ASN A 447 28.27 36.19 -17.43
C ASN A 447 27.08 36.90 -18.10
N SER A 448 26.05 36.18 -18.58
CA SER A 448 24.83 36.89 -18.93
C SER A 448 24.30 37.58 -17.67
N GLU A 449 23.96 38.85 -17.78
CA GLU A 449 23.43 39.66 -16.68
C GLU A 449 22.21 38.98 -16.03
N GLU A 450 21.50 38.17 -16.81
CA GLU A 450 20.39 37.32 -16.40
C GLU A 450 20.82 36.19 -15.44
N VAL A 451 21.91 35.46 -15.72
CA VAL A 451 22.43 34.43 -14.79
C VAL A 451 22.94 35.07 -13.50
N ALA A 452 23.61 36.22 -13.59
CA ALA A 452 24.02 36.97 -12.41
C ALA A 452 22.81 37.49 -11.59
N ALA A 453 21.75 37.92 -12.25
CA ALA A 453 20.49 38.33 -11.61
C ALA A 453 19.81 37.15 -10.90
N LEU A 454 19.75 35.98 -11.55
CA LEU A 454 19.19 34.76 -10.96
C LEU A 454 20.01 34.29 -9.75
N LYS A 455 21.36 34.30 -9.83
CA LYS A 455 22.24 33.98 -8.70
C LYS A 455 21.96 34.91 -7.50
N ARG A 456 21.77 36.22 -7.73
CA ARG A 456 21.38 37.17 -6.67
C ARG A 456 19.98 36.90 -6.09
N GLN A 457 19.02 36.55 -6.94
CA GLN A 457 17.67 36.21 -6.50
C GLN A 457 17.65 34.95 -5.63
N VAL A 458 18.41 33.91 -6.00
CA VAL A 458 18.55 32.69 -5.21
C VAL A 458 19.17 32.99 -3.85
N THR A 459 20.24 33.77 -3.78
CA THR A 459 20.86 34.17 -2.50
C THR A 459 19.88 34.94 -1.60
N THR A 460 19.07 35.82 -2.19
CA THR A 460 18.05 36.59 -1.45
C THR A 460 16.98 35.65 -0.87
N LEU A 461 16.45 34.74 -1.68
CA LEU A 461 15.45 33.76 -1.23
C LEU A 461 16.00 32.81 -0.16
N GLN A 462 17.27 32.42 -0.24
CA GLN A 462 17.94 31.61 0.79
C GLN A 462 18.04 32.37 2.12
N ALA A 463 18.37 33.65 2.09
CA ALA A 463 18.41 34.49 3.30
C ALA A 463 17.01 34.67 3.92
N GLU A 464 15.98 34.88 3.10
CA GLU A 464 14.59 34.95 3.55
C GLU A 464 14.12 33.64 4.20
N LEU A 465 14.46 32.50 3.58
CA LEU A 465 14.13 31.18 4.13
C LEU A 465 14.81 30.95 5.49
N ALA A 466 16.10 31.30 5.61
CA ALA A 466 16.83 31.21 6.87
C ALA A 466 16.19 32.08 7.97
N ALA A 467 15.78 33.31 7.64
CA ALA A 467 15.09 34.20 8.57
C ALA A 467 13.72 33.64 9.02
N ARG A 468 12.95 33.05 8.10
CA ARG A 468 11.67 32.40 8.43
C ARG A 468 11.85 31.19 9.35
N ASN A 469 12.86 30.37 9.11
CA ASN A 469 13.17 29.23 9.97
C ASN A 469 13.58 29.69 11.39
N ALA A 470 14.42 30.71 11.50
CA ALA A 470 14.79 31.28 12.80
C ALA A 470 13.56 31.84 13.56
N ALA A 471 12.62 32.47 12.86
CA ALA A 471 11.36 32.95 13.45
C ALA A 471 10.46 31.80 13.92
N LEU A 472 10.39 30.70 13.15
CA LEU A 472 9.66 29.49 13.52
C LEU A 472 10.25 28.82 14.77
N ASP A 473 11.57 28.70 14.84
CA ASP A 473 12.26 28.14 16.01
C ASP A 473 12.01 28.99 17.27
N ALA A 474 12.04 30.32 17.15
CA ALA A 474 11.70 31.22 18.25
C ALA A 474 10.24 31.05 18.69
N ALA A 475 9.30 30.87 17.76
CA ALA A 475 7.90 30.62 18.07
C ALA A 475 7.69 29.28 18.80
N ASN A 476 8.38 28.22 18.35
CA ASN A 476 8.36 26.91 19.00
C ASN A 476 8.95 26.97 20.42
N GLY A 477 10.02 27.74 20.63
CA GLY A 477 10.57 28.00 21.97
C GLY A 477 9.57 28.66 22.91
N ARG A 478 8.81 29.66 22.42
CA ARG A 478 7.73 30.30 23.20
C ARG A 478 6.59 29.32 23.52
N LEU A 479 6.19 28.49 22.56
CA LEU A 479 5.15 27.47 22.77
C LEU A 479 5.56 26.47 23.86
N ALA A 480 6.81 25.99 23.81
CA ALA A 480 7.34 25.09 24.84
C ALA A 480 7.34 25.75 26.24
N ALA A 481 7.71 27.03 26.34
CA ALA A 481 7.66 27.78 27.59
C ALA A 481 6.22 27.91 28.14
N ILE A 482 5.24 28.19 27.27
CA ILE A 482 3.82 28.25 27.64
C ILE A 482 3.32 26.89 28.13
N GLN A 483 3.70 25.80 27.46
CA GLN A 483 3.34 24.44 27.87
C GLN A 483 3.92 24.09 29.25
N ALA A 484 5.19 24.43 29.50
CA ALA A 484 5.82 24.22 30.80
C ALA A 484 5.14 25.04 31.91
N ALA A 485 4.80 26.31 31.65
CA ALA A 485 4.07 27.14 32.60
C ALA A 485 2.67 26.58 32.91
N SER A 486 1.96 26.08 31.89
CA SER A 486 0.65 25.44 32.05
C SER A 486 0.74 24.18 32.92
N GLN A 487 1.74 23.34 32.71
CA GLN A 487 1.99 22.15 33.53
C GLN A 487 2.31 22.51 34.99
N ALA A 488 3.15 23.53 35.21
CA ALA A 488 3.47 24.01 36.56
C ALA A 488 2.22 24.53 37.29
N LEU A 489 1.34 25.27 36.59
CA LEU A 489 0.08 25.74 37.15
C LEU A 489 -0.86 24.57 37.50
N GLN A 490 -0.98 23.57 36.62
CA GLN A 490 -1.77 22.36 36.90
C GLN A 490 -1.26 21.61 38.13
N ALA A 491 0.06 21.51 38.30
CA ALA A 491 0.68 20.89 39.46
C ALA A 491 0.45 21.68 40.76
N ALA A 492 0.39 23.01 40.70
CA ALA A 492 0.10 23.85 41.86
C ALA A 492 -1.38 23.85 42.29
N LEU A 493 -2.28 23.52 41.36
CA LEU A 493 -3.72 23.40 41.61
C LEU A 493 -4.12 22.02 42.16
N ALA A 494 -3.27 21.01 41.98
CA ALA A 494 -3.43 19.65 42.51
C ALA A 494 -2.87 19.56 43.93
#